data_AF-A0A8J9V458-F1
#
_entry.id   AF-A0A8J9V458-F1
#
_cell.length_a   1.000
_cell.length_b   1.000
_cell.length_c   1.000
_cell.angle_alpha   90.00
_cell.angle_beta   90.00
_cell.angle_gamma   90.00
#
_symmetry.space_group_name_H-M   'P 1'
#
loop_
_entity.id
_entity.type
_entity.pdbx_description
1 polymer ?
#
loop_
_entity_poly.entity_id
_entity_poly.type
_entity_poly.pdbx_seq_one_letter_code
_entity_poly.pdbx_strand_id
1 'polypeptide(L)'
;MKPIKPMRALSFHKFLIAKPDVLLQFVRHLHELLHQELEDPLLVWYDSVTIEGHLNWQNGLNDKNKAFFEVVDAFFTNYSWSLRDVETSVAAAGDRRTDLFLGIDVWGRNFYGGGQFNTQEAIQVAYDYGCSLAIFAPAWTHEALGEEPVANAEELDAHGRRLLRERALWGSLWPYLHTKLPCHLPFHTSFCRGQGKKRRLYGEVICPVPWYNLNHQQYQPNCLHGPHGYLLSTQETITNLSQLGLLKNRDGILRYRRSLEMSRIELTPGKYKERSQSPINDSTNLVTEEVVEVPDDQRPSVKRKTKDAFRHLFEMKAAKTENANKLEAHAKSNSEITGRSMVQMSVNLSLGDRRGKTRYALAYVPAELECLEPFYEDSFLGGSCLKVNPSDEVNPEHRISRLFLCDFECKSSLIACVVTKTLVGYENQFLNIRLNITDSEGKFRKVVLVGRDGPHGTHDEEPSMAETLNVYPMSEASNPGFKELQTYLVLNEPGFYVPVANAYGWKVRYYEVRGLGAAARVAAAAARAGRRRGAALLGHFGLATR
;
A
#
# COMPACT_ATOMS: atom_id res chain seq x y z
N MET A 1 18.94 -3.56 -59.76
CA MET A 1 19.36 -3.81 -58.36
C MET A 1 20.69 -3.12 -58.11
N LYS A 2 20.71 -2.07 -57.27
CA LYS A 2 21.94 -1.55 -56.64
C LYS A 2 21.95 -2.06 -55.20
N PRO A 3 23.08 -2.52 -54.64
CA PRO A 3 23.12 -2.97 -53.25
C PRO A 3 22.98 -1.76 -52.33
N ILE A 4 22.01 -1.83 -51.42
CA ILE A 4 21.85 -0.90 -50.30
C ILE A 4 23.04 -1.11 -49.37
N LYS A 5 23.83 -0.06 -49.13
CA LYS A 5 24.91 -0.08 -48.14
C LYS A 5 24.34 -0.37 -46.74
N PRO A 6 24.99 -1.21 -45.92
CA PRO A 6 24.55 -1.41 -44.54
C PRO A 6 24.67 -0.08 -43.76
N MET A 7 23.59 0.30 -43.09
CA MET A 7 23.59 1.39 -42.11
C MET A 7 24.64 1.07 -41.03
N ARG A 8 25.61 1.95 -40.84
CA ARG A 8 26.59 1.88 -39.75
C ARG A 8 25.83 1.82 -38.42
N ALA A 9 26.10 0.78 -37.63
CA ALA A 9 25.75 0.77 -36.21
C ALA A 9 26.33 2.03 -35.55
N LEU A 10 25.47 2.87 -34.98
CA LEU A 10 25.88 3.98 -34.13
C LEU A 10 26.47 3.37 -32.85
N SER A 11 27.80 3.29 -32.82
CA SER A 11 28.58 2.94 -31.64
C SER A 11 28.32 3.96 -30.53
N PHE A 12 27.99 3.48 -29.33
CA PHE A 12 27.76 4.27 -28.11
C PHE A 12 29.04 4.94 -27.52
N HIS A 13 30.12 5.09 -28.30
CA HIS A 13 31.35 5.77 -27.89
C HIS A 13 31.21 7.30 -27.74
N LYS A 14 30.02 7.85 -27.47
CA LYS A 14 29.73 9.28 -27.65
C LYS A 14 29.53 10.12 -26.39
N PHE A 15 29.54 9.54 -25.19
CA PHE A 15 29.41 10.32 -23.96
C PHE A 15 30.58 10.04 -23.01
N LEU A 16 31.59 10.90 -23.11
CA LEU A 16 32.76 10.95 -22.24
C LEU A 16 32.75 12.32 -21.55
N ILE A 17 32.73 12.33 -20.23
CA ILE A 17 33.04 13.51 -19.44
C ILE A 17 34.53 13.79 -19.61
N ALA A 18 34.88 14.89 -20.26
CA ALA A 18 36.26 15.21 -20.61
C ALA A 18 37.17 15.48 -19.38
N LYS A 19 36.57 15.82 -18.23
CA LYS A 19 37.26 16.15 -16.97
C LYS A 19 36.59 15.42 -15.79
N PRO A 20 36.71 14.09 -15.69
CA PRO A 20 36.04 13.32 -14.65
C PRO A 20 36.58 13.62 -13.24
N ASP A 21 37.83 14.03 -13.15
CA ASP A 21 38.48 14.53 -11.93
C ASP A 21 37.81 15.80 -11.41
N VAL A 22 37.47 16.74 -12.30
CA VAL A 22 36.75 17.98 -11.94
C VAL A 22 35.32 17.66 -11.50
N LEU A 23 34.65 16.70 -12.15
CA LEU A 23 33.33 16.23 -11.72
C LEU A 23 33.39 15.64 -10.31
N LEU A 24 34.38 14.80 -10.02
CA LEU A 24 34.57 14.23 -8.69
C LEU A 24 34.84 15.32 -7.63
N GLN A 25 35.67 16.31 -7.95
CA GLN A 25 35.93 17.47 -7.08
C GLN A 25 34.66 18.29 -6.84
N PHE A 26 33.85 18.51 -7.88
CA PHE A 26 32.57 19.20 -7.76
C PHE A 26 31.60 18.45 -6.84
N VAL A 27 31.47 17.13 -7.01
CA VAL A 27 30.59 16.31 -6.17
C VAL A 27 31.03 16.38 -4.70
N ARG A 28 32.34 16.27 -4.43
CA ARG A 28 32.88 16.44 -3.07
C ARG A 28 32.59 17.83 -2.50
N HIS A 29 32.84 18.88 -3.28
CA HIS A 29 32.59 20.24 -2.82
C HIS A 29 31.10 20.51 -2.57
N LEU A 30 30.22 19.96 -3.42
CA LEU A 30 28.78 20.04 -3.23
C LEU A 30 28.33 19.30 -1.96
N HIS A 31 28.88 18.11 -1.71
CA HIS A 31 28.64 17.36 -0.47
C HIS A 31 29.00 18.21 0.76
N GLU A 32 30.22 18.75 0.80
CA GLU A 32 30.70 19.61 1.90
C GLU A 32 29.81 20.84 2.10
N LEU A 33 29.44 21.55 1.02
CA LEU A 33 28.58 22.73 1.11
C LEU A 33 27.16 22.40 1.57
N LEU A 34 26.57 21.30 1.09
CA LEU A 34 25.23 20.89 1.53
C LEU A 34 25.20 20.66 3.04
N HIS A 35 26.20 19.96 3.59
CA HIS A 35 26.32 19.68 5.02
C HIS A 35 26.71 20.90 5.86
N GLN A 36 27.20 21.98 5.25
CA GLN A 36 27.42 23.28 5.92
C GLN A 36 26.13 24.11 5.99
N GLU A 37 25.29 24.02 4.96
CA GLU A 37 24.12 24.91 4.79
C GLU A 37 22.79 24.30 5.26
N LEU A 38 22.71 22.96 5.43
CA LEU A 38 21.48 22.23 5.76
C LEU A 38 21.69 21.34 6.98
N GLU A 39 20.61 21.12 7.75
CA GLU A 39 20.65 20.31 8.99
C GLU A 39 20.85 18.81 8.70
N ASP A 40 20.06 18.25 7.76
CA ASP A 40 20.09 16.82 7.41
C ASP A 40 20.05 16.61 5.87
N PRO A 41 21.05 17.11 5.10
CA PRO A 41 21.08 16.88 3.66
C PRO A 41 21.45 15.42 3.31
N LEU A 42 21.05 14.99 2.11
CA LEU A 42 21.46 13.72 1.54
C LEU A 42 21.87 13.91 0.07
N LEU A 43 23.14 13.71 -0.25
CA LEU A 43 23.65 13.66 -1.61
C LEU A 43 23.74 12.20 -2.08
N VAL A 44 23.03 11.89 -3.16
CA VAL A 44 22.99 10.53 -3.74
C VAL A 44 23.62 10.53 -5.13
N TRP A 45 24.59 9.64 -5.36
CA TRP A 45 25.18 9.43 -6.68
C TRP A 45 24.55 8.24 -7.39
N TYR A 46 24.20 8.40 -8.67
CA TYR A 46 23.68 7.32 -9.49
C TYR A 46 24.80 6.67 -10.31
N ASP A 47 24.89 5.35 -10.26
CA ASP A 47 25.81 4.50 -11.04
C ASP A 47 25.68 4.77 -12.54
N SER A 48 26.42 5.75 -13.04
CA SER A 48 26.33 6.24 -14.42
C SER A 48 27.71 6.49 -15.01
N VAL A 49 28.35 7.57 -14.57
CA VAL A 49 29.67 7.97 -15.05
C VAL A 49 30.75 7.29 -14.20
N THR A 50 31.72 6.65 -14.86
CA THR A 50 32.89 6.06 -14.20
C THR A 50 33.95 7.12 -13.86
N ILE A 51 34.94 6.77 -13.05
CA ILE A 51 36.07 7.65 -12.72
C ILE A 51 36.92 8.05 -13.94
N GLU A 52 36.80 7.31 -15.05
CA GLU A 52 37.42 7.62 -16.34
C GLU A 52 36.56 8.55 -17.19
N GLY A 53 35.35 8.90 -16.73
CA GLY A 53 34.41 9.80 -17.39
C GLY A 53 33.45 9.13 -18.36
N HIS A 54 33.48 7.80 -18.50
CA HIS A 54 32.59 7.08 -19.40
C HIS A 54 31.19 6.95 -18.81
N LEU A 55 30.16 7.29 -19.58
CA LEU A 55 28.79 6.89 -19.26
C LEU A 55 28.65 5.37 -19.44
N ASN A 56 28.76 4.63 -18.34
CA ASN A 56 28.74 3.17 -18.31
C ASN A 56 28.25 2.67 -16.95
N TRP A 57 27.00 2.21 -16.89
CA TRP A 57 26.39 1.61 -15.70
C TRP A 57 27.09 0.30 -15.33
N GLN A 58 27.58 0.19 -14.09
CA GLN A 58 28.23 -1.03 -13.62
C GLN A 58 27.25 -2.04 -13.02
N ASN A 59 26.00 -1.63 -12.75
CA ASN A 59 24.98 -2.38 -12.03
C ASN A 59 25.39 -2.72 -10.58
N GLY A 60 26.31 -1.95 -10.01
CA GLY A 60 26.91 -2.26 -8.72
C GLY A 60 28.07 -1.33 -8.39
N LEU A 61 28.50 -1.38 -7.14
CA LEU A 61 29.65 -0.62 -6.63
C LEU A 61 30.93 -1.42 -6.89
N ASN A 62 31.90 -0.80 -7.57
CA ASN A 62 33.22 -1.37 -7.82
C ASN A 62 34.27 -0.27 -8.05
N ASP A 63 35.51 -0.65 -8.35
CA ASP A 63 36.64 0.29 -8.48
C ASP A 63 36.41 1.42 -9.51
N LYS A 64 35.53 1.23 -10.48
CA LYS A 64 35.24 2.24 -11.52
C LYS A 64 34.31 3.35 -11.07
N ASN A 65 33.57 3.16 -9.98
CA ASN A 65 32.63 4.16 -9.45
C ASN A 65 32.79 4.41 -7.94
N LYS A 66 33.62 3.61 -7.24
CA LYS A 66 33.87 3.73 -5.80
C LYS A 66 34.33 5.12 -5.38
N ALA A 67 35.15 5.80 -6.18
CA ALA A 67 35.59 7.16 -5.83
C ALA A 67 34.42 8.14 -5.66
N PHE A 68 33.32 7.97 -6.42
CA PHE A 68 32.11 8.77 -6.23
C PHE A 68 31.38 8.39 -4.95
N PHE A 69 31.28 7.10 -4.62
CA PHE A 69 30.68 6.63 -3.37
C PHE A 69 31.38 7.18 -2.13
N GLU A 70 32.71 7.32 -2.16
CA GLU A 70 33.50 7.87 -1.05
C GLU A 70 33.26 9.38 -0.82
N VAL A 71 32.63 10.10 -1.75
CA VAL A 71 32.41 11.56 -1.66
C VAL A 71 30.92 11.94 -1.65
N VAL A 72 30.03 10.98 -1.39
CA VAL A 72 28.57 11.20 -1.28
C VAL A 72 28.02 10.42 -0.09
N ASP A 73 26.80 10.77 0.33
CA ASP A 73 26.14 10.11 1.46
C ASP A 73 25.58 8.73 1.07
N ALA A 74 25.09 8.58 -0.16
CA ALA A 74 24.55 7.31 -0.65
C ALA A 74 24.81 7.07 -2.14
N PHE A 75 24.81 5.79 -2.54
CA PHE A 75 25.03 5.35 -3.91
C PHE A 75 23.84 4.55 -4.44
N PHE A 76 23.22 5.05 -5.50
CA PHE A 76 22.14 4.39 -6.23
C PHE A 76 22.75 3.51 -7.32
N THR A 77 22.64 2.18 -7.21
CA THR A 77 23.09 1.26 -8.27
C THR A 77 22.14 1.25 -9.46
N ASN A 78 22.64 1.04 -10.67
CA ASN A 78 21.76 0.76 -11.80
C ASN A 78 20.97 -0.53 -11.56
N TYR A 79 19.76 -0.60 -12.10
CA TYR A 79 18.81 -1.67 -11.79
C TYR A 79 19.08 -3.00 -12.51
N SER A 80 19.99 -3.10 -13.48
CA SER A 80 20.25 -4.37 -14.20
C SER A 80 21.25 -5.31 -13.52
N TRP A 81 21.23 -5.38 -12.19
CA TRP A 81 22.17 -6.16 -11.38
C TRP A 81 21.83 -7.66 -11.31
N SER A 82 22.86 -8.47 -11.05
CA SER A 82 22.77 -9.89 -10.68
C SER A 82 23.08 -10.08 -9.18
N LEU A 83 22.83 -11.28 -8.64
CA LEU A 83 23.18 -11.59 -7.25
C LEU A 83 24.68 -11.38 -6.97
N ARG A 84 25.54 -11.74 -7.93
CA ARG A 84 26.98 -11.51 -7.82
C ARG A 84 27.33 -10.02 -7.76
N ASP A 85 26.62 -9.18 -8.53
CA ASP A 85 26.84 -7.73 -8.48
C ASP A 85 26.46 -7.18 -7.10
N VAL A 86 25.37 -7.66 -6.50
CA VAL A 86 24.98 -7.31 -5.13
C VAL A 86 26.05 -7.74 -4.12
N GLU A 87 26.47 -9.01 -4.15
CA GLU A 87 27.51 -9.55 -3.24
C GLU A 87 28.80 -8.74 -3.30
N THR A 88 29.29 -8.46 -4.51
CA THR A 88 30.52 -7.68 -4.71
C THR A 88 30.35 -6.22 -4.32
N SER A 89 29.18 -5.62 -4.56
CA SER A 89 28.89 -4.24 -4.15
C SER A 89 28.85 -4.09 -2.63
N VAL A 90 28.24 -5.04 -1.93
CA VAL A 90 28.20 -5.06 -0.45
C VAL A 90 29.60 -5.21 0.12
N ALA A 91 30.41 -6.11 -0.44
CA ALA A 91 31.81 -6.26 -0.05
C ALA A 91 32.61 -4.97 -0.31
N ALA A 92 32.37 -4.28 -1.43
CA ALA A 92 33.03 -3.01 -1.75
C ALA A 92 32.59 -1.85 -0.83
N ALA A 93 31.33 -1.86 -0.37
CA ALA A 93 30.76 -0.85 0.52
C ALA A 93 31.19 -1.01 1.99
N GLY A 94 31.49 -2.24 2.42
CA GLY A 94 31.91 -2.53 3.79
C GLY A 94 30.88 -2.08 4.82
N ASP A 95 31.31 -1.29 5.82
CA ASP A 95 30.43 -0.78 6.88
C ASP A 95 29.35 0.18 6.37
N ARG A 96 29.55 0.79 5.20
CA ARG A 96 28.59 1.70 4.55
C ARG A 96 27.54 0.98 3.70
N ARG A 97 27.28 -0.31 3.94
CA ARG A 97 26.29 -1.09 3.16
C ARG A 97 24.87 -0.49 3.15
N THR A 98 24.47 0.23 4.20
CA THR A 98 23.16 0.91 4.25
C THR A 98 23.10 2.13 3.34
N ASP A 99 24.25 2.67 2.94
CA ASP A 99 24.37 3.78 2.00
C ASP A 99 24.32 3.28 0.55
N LEU A 100 24.35 1.96 0.34
CA LEU A 100 24.15 1.33 -0.95
C LEU A 100 22.66 1.14 -1.22
N PHE A 101 22.12 1.97 -2.11
CA PHE A 101 20.72 1.96 -2.52
C PHE A 101 20.62 1.11 -3.78
N LEU A 102 20.19 -0.15 -3.63
CA LEU A 102 20.05 -1.04 -4.77
C LEU A 102 18.89 -0.58 -5.66
N GLY A 103 19.15 -0.39 -6.96
CA GLY A 103 18.15 0.04 -7.92
C GLY A 103 17.07 -1.02 -8.14
N ILE A 104 15.80 -0.66 -7.92
CA ILE A 104 14.63 -1.55 -8.04
C ILE A 104 13.71 -1.02 -9.15
N ASP A 105 13.76 -1.58 -10.38
CA ASP A 105 12.88 -1.14 -11.48
C ASP A 105 11.52 -1.82 -11.43
N VAL A 106 10.50 -1.10 -10.96
CA VAL A 106 9.12 -1.60 -10.85
C VAL A 106 8.54 -1.94 -12.22
N TRP A 107 9.05 -1.40 -13.33
CA TRP A 107 8.59 -1.83 -14.67
C TRP A 107 9.19 -3.17 -15.11
N GLY A 108 10.34 -3.57 -14.55
CA GLY A 108 10.95 -4.86 -14.85
C GLY A 108 11.89 -4.89 -16.07
N ARG A 109 12.42 -3.75 -16.53
CA ARG A 109 13.25 -3.69 -17.75
C ARG A 109 14.65 -4.23 -17.46
N ASN A 110 14.88 -5.48 -17.86
CA ASN A 110 16.15 -6.19 -17.60
C ASN A 110 16.52 -6.17 -16.10
N PHE A 111 15.52 -6.46 -15.26
CA PHE A 111 15.57 -6.36 -13.81
C PHE A 111 15.44 -7.73 -13.14
N TYR A 112 16.05 -7.90 -11.97
CA TYR A 112 15.88 -9.10 -11.14
C TYR A 112 14.41 -9.29 -10.75
N GLY A 113 13.90 -10.52 -10.78
CA GLY A 113 12.48 -10.83 -10.55
C GLY A 113 11.50 -10.35 -11.64
N GLY A 114 11.89 -9.41 -12.51
CA GLY A 114 11.06 -8.95 -13.64
C GLY A 114 10.03 -7.85 -13.30
N GLY A 115 10.13 -7.23 -12.12
CA GLY A 115 9.35 -6.03 -11.75
C GLY A 115 7.87 -6.31 -11.49
N GLN A 116 7.02 -5.28 -11.60
CA GLN A 116 5.58 -5.31 -11.37
C GLN A 116 5.26 -5.91 -9.99
N PHE A 117 4.38 -6.92 -9.94
CA PHE A 117 4.09 -7.65 -8.70
C PHE A 117 5.22 -8.59 -8.24
N ASN A 118 6.21 -8.87 -9.09
CA ASN A 118 7.43 -9.58 -8.72
C ASN A 118 8.50 -8.67 -8.10
N THR A 119 8.28 -7.36 -8.01
CA THR A 119 9.23 -6.40 -7.40
C THR A 119 9.66 -6.83 -5.99
N GLN A 120 8.78 -7.50 -5.23
CA GLN A 120 9.10 -8.03 -3.90
C GLN A 120 10.31 -8.98 -3.90
N GLU A 121 10.54 -9.75 -4.97
CA GLU A 121 11.68 -10.70 -5.04
C GLU A 121 13.02 -9.98 -5.01
N ALA A 122 13.11 -8.83 -5.70
CA ALA A 122 14.33 -8.04 -5.74
C ALA A 122 14.53 -7.24 -4.45
N ILE A 123 13.45 -6.74 -3.85
CA ILE A 123 13.51 -6.08 -2.55
C ILE A 123 13.96 -7.05 -1.45
N GLN A 124 13.49 -8.30 -1.48
CA GLN A 124 13.92 -9.32 -0.53
C GLN A 124 15.43 -9.55 -0.59
N VAL A 125 16.02 -9.63 -1.79
CA VAL A 125 17.49 -9.72 -1.94
C VAL A 125 18.17 -8.54 -1.27
N ALA A 126 17.75 -7.31 -1.59
CA ALA A 126 18.36 -6.12 -1.00
C ALA A 126 18.25 -6.10 0.53
N TYR A 127 17.09 -6.49 1.06
CA TYR A 127 16.83 -6.61 2.49
C TYR A 127 17.72 -7.66 3.16
N ASP A 128 17.85 -8.86 2.57
CA ASP A 128 18.66 -9.96 3.12
C ASP A 128 20.15 -9.60 3.16
N TYR A 129 20.62 -8.77 2.23
CA TYR A 129 21.99 -8.22 2.21
C TYR A 129 22.17 -6.97 3.09
N GLY A 130 21.12 -6.47 3.74
CA GLY A 130 21.16 -5.26 4.58
C GLY A 130 21.42 -3.96 3.81
N CYS A 131 21.05 -3.93 2.52
CA CYS A 131 21.13 -2.74 1.68
C CYS A 131 19.87 -1.89 1.77
N SER A 132 19.98 -0.63 1.36
CA SER A 132 18.83 0.26 1.16
C SER A 132 18.22 0.08 -0.23
N LEU A 133 17.02 0.63 -0.43
CA LEU A 133 16.23 0.45 -1.65
C LEU A 133 16.12 1.73 -2.45
N ALA A 134 16.31 1.63 -3.76
CA ALA A 134 16.13 2.71 -4.71
C ALA A 134 14.98 2.37 -5.67
N ILE A 135 13.74 2.61 -5.23
CA ILE A 135 12.52 2.21 -5.96
C ILE A 135 12.29 3.12 -7.17
N PHE A 136 12.56 2.60 -8.36
CA PHE A 136 12.45 3.30 -9.63
C PHE A 136 11.12 3.04 -10.33
N ALA A 137 10.53 4.12 -10.84
CA ALA A 137 9.26 4.13 -11.58
C ALA A 137 8.07 3.42 -10.88
N PRO A 138 7.79 3.70 -9.58
CA PRO A 138 6.65 3.12 -8.87
C PRO A 138 5.28 3.53 -9.45
N ALA A 139 5.25 4.55 -10.31
CA ALA A 139 4.04 4.99 -11.01
C ALA A 139 3.48 3.96 -12.02
N TRP A 140 4.16 2.83 -12.24
CA TRP A 140 3.68 1.69 -13.04
C TRP A 140 2.22 1.32 -12.75
N THR A 141 1.80 1.36 -11.49
CA THR A 141 0.41 1.10 -11.04
C THR A 141 -0.62 1.99 -11.75
N HIS A 142 -0.25 3.23 -12.07
CA HIS A 142 -1.03 4.21 -12.81
C HIS A 142 -0.79 4.14 -14.32
N GLU A 143 0.46 3.97 -14.75
CA GLU A 143 0.85 4.02 -16.17
C GLU A 143 0.41 2.77 -16.94
N ALA A 144 0.41 1.59 -16.30
CA ALA A 144 0.07 0.32 -16.93
C ALA A 144 -1.44 0.03 -17.01
N LEU A 145 -2.32 1.04 -16.93
CA LEU A 145 -3.78 0.85 -16.91
C LEU A 145 -4.34 0.14 -18.14
N GLY A 146 -3.65 0.19 -19.28
CA GLY A 146 -4.03 -0.49 -20.52
C GLY A 146 -3.32 -1.82 -20.81
N GLU A 147 -2.31 -2.22 -20.04
CA GLU A 147 -1.37 -3.29 -20.46
C GLU A 147 -1.61 -4.65 -19.79
N GLU A 148 -1.88 -4.67 -18.48
CA GLU A 148 -1.97 -5.92 -17.71
C GLU A 148 -3.36 -6.09 -17.09
N PRO A 149 -4.17 -7.10 -17.48
CA PRO A 149 -5.52 -7.27 -16.95
C PRO A 149 -5.48 -7.65 -15.46
N VAL A 150 -6.40 -7.05 -14.68
CA VAL A 150 -6.74 -7.56 -13.33
C VAL A 150 -7.83 -8.60 -13.52
N ALA A 151 -7.60 -9.84 -13.09
CA ALA A 151 -8.55 -10.92 -13.28
C ALA A 151 -9.85 -10.66 -12.49
N ASN A 152 -11.01 -10.97 -13.10
CA ASN A 152 -12.34 -10.78 -12.53
C ASN A 152 -12.68 -9.33 -12.12
N ALA A 153 -12.07 -8.33 -12.77
CA ALA A 153 -12.28 -6.91 -12.46
C ALA A 153 -13.17 -6.19 -13.49
N GLU A 154 -14.07 -6.91 -14.17
CA GLU A 154 -14.94 -6.37 -15.21
C GLU A 154 -15.92 -5.32 -14.67
N GLU A 155 -16.29 -5.41 -13.39
CA GLU A 155 -17.21 -4.46 -12.73
C GLU A 155 -16.52 -3.17 -12.26
N LEU A 156 -15.19 -3.13 -12.24
CA LEU A 156 -14.44 -1.96 -11.81
C LEU A 156 -14.20 -1.00 -12.97
N ASP A 157 -14.15 0.29 -12.66
CA ASP A 157 -13.64 1.29 -13.59
C ASP A 157 -12.09 1.30 -13.59
N ALA A 158 -11.50 2.18 -14.40
CA ALA A 158 -10.04 2.32 -14.45
C ALA A 158 -9.46 2.75 -13.10
N HIS A 159 -10.19 3.56 -12.32
CA HIS A 159 -9.74 4.02 -11.02
C HIS A 159 -9.70 2.89 -9.98
N GLY A 160 -10.75 2.07 -9.91
CA GLY A 160 -10.82 0.91 -9.03
C GLY A 160 -9.72 -0.10 -9.34
N ARG A 161 -9.47 -0.39 -10.63
CA ARG A 161 -8.34 -1.24 -11.04
C ARG A 161 -6.99 -0.67 -10.60
N ARG A 162 -6.77 0.64 -10.79
CA ARG A 162 -5.56 1.33 -10.32
C ARG A 162 -5.36 1.15 -8.82
N LEU A 163 -6.40 1.44 -8.03
CA LEU A 163 -6.33 1.39 -6.57
C LEU A 163 -6.00 -0.02 -6.06
N LEU A 164 -6.55 -1.06 -6.69
CA LEU A 164 -6.19 -2.44 -6.37
C LEU A 164 -4.71 -2.72 -6.63
N ARG A 165 -4.17 -2.27 -7.77
CA ARG A 165 -2.74 -2.45 -8.08
C ARG A 165 -1.84 -1.71 -7.10
N GLU A 166 -2.19 -0.46 -6.76
CA GLU A 166 -1.48 0.32 -5.73
C GLU A 166 -1.41 -0.44 -4.41
N ARG A 167 -2.56 -0.89 -3.89
CA ARG A 167 -2.60 -1.64 -2.63
C ARG A 167 -1.82 -2.94 -2.71
N ALA A 168 -1.94 -3.68 -3.82
CA ALA A 168 -1.25 -4.95 -3.99
C ALA A 168 0.27 -4.79 -4.06
N LEU A 169 0.74 -3.82 -4.85
CA LEU A 169 2.17 -3.51 -4.95
C LEU A 169 2.70 -3.07 -3.59
N TRP A 170 2.23 -1.94 -3.04
CA TRP A 170 2.76 -1.41 -1.79
C TRP A 170 2.56 -2.35 -0.61
N GLY A 171 1.46 -3.10 -0.58
CA GLY A 171 1.21 -4.13 0.44
C GLY A 171 2.22 -5.29 0.37
N SER A 172 2.72 -5.65 -0.82
CA SER A 172 3.77 -6.66 -0.97
C SER A 172 5.16 -6.15 -0.60
N LEU A 173 5.44 -4.85 -0.79
CA LEU A 173 6.74 -4.26 -0.45
C LEU A 173 6.83 -3.89 1.04
N TRP A 174 5.70 -3.51 1.66
CA TRP A 174 5.61 -2.99 3.03
C TRP A 174 6.39 -3.79 4.09
N PRO A 175 6.39 -5.15 4.12
CA PRO A 175 7.14 -5.91 5.12
C PRO A 175 8.65 -5.65 5.13
N TYR A 176 9.21 -5.15 4.03
CA TYR A 176 10.63 -4.85 3.87
C TYR A 176 10.94 -3.35 4.03
N LEU A 177 9.93 -2.50 4.23
CA LEU A 177 10.08 -1.06 4.32
C LEU A 177 10.07 -0.59 5.77
N HIS A 178 10.92 0.40 6.07
CA HIS A 178 10.86 1.09 7.35
C HIS A 178 9.69 2.09 7.39
N THR A 179 8.90 2.05 8.45
CA THR A 179 7.79 2.98 8.66
C THR A 179 8.17 4.03 9.69
N LYS A 180 8.33 5.29 9.25
CA LYS A 180 8.49 6.41 10.19
C LYS A 180 7.20 6.59 11.00
N LEU A 181 7.32 6.53 12.32
CA LEU A 181 6.18 6.63 13.23
C LEU A 181 5.94 8.09 13.63
N PRO A 182 4.68 8.54 13.75
CA PRO A 182 4.39 9.82 14.38
C PRO A 182 4.66 9.71 15.88
N CYS A 183 5.44 10.65 16.42
CA CYS A 183 5.96 10.59 17.79
C CYS A 183 5.82 11.90 18.59
N HIS A 184 5.27 12.95 17.99
CA HIS A 184 5.08 14.24 18.65
C HIS A 184 3.60 14.55 18.91
N LEU A 185 3.31 15.06 20.10
CA LEU A 185 2.01 15.63 20.47
C LEU A 185 2.10 17.18 20.45
N PRO A 186 1.02 17.89 20.08
CA PRO A 186 -0.27 17.36 19.61
C PRO A 186 -0.16 16.75 18.20
N PHE A 187 -0.86 15.63 17.98
CA PHE A 187 -1.00 14.97 16.68
C PHE A 187 -2.45 15.02 16.24
N HIS A 188 -2.73 15.30 14.97
CA HIS A 188 -4.08 15.16 14.43
C HIS A 188 -4.09 14.91 12.92
N THR A 189 -5.15 14.27 12.44
CA THR A 189 -5.43 14.12 11.02
C THR A 189 -6.92 13.98 10.77
N SER A 190 -7.36 14.53 9.64
CA SER A 190 -8.70 14.35 9.07
C SER A 190 -8.70 13.44 7.86
N PHE A 191 -7.55 12.78 7.60
CA PHE A 191 -7.35 11.86 6.49
C PHE A 191 -7.56 12.51 5.11
N CYS A 192 -7.37 13.83 5.02
CA CYS A 192 -7.41 14.55 3.76
C CYS A 192 -6.24 14.13 2.88
N ARG A 193 -6.51 13.67 1.65
CA ARG A 193 -5.48 13.22 0.69
C ARG A 193 -4.89 14.36 -0.16
N GLY A 194 -5.15 15.61 0.23
CA GLY A 194 -4.81 16.78 -0.60
C GLY A 194 -5.67 16.87 -1.86
N GLN A 195 -6.81 16.19 -1.89
CA GLN A 195 -7.73 16.21 -3.03
C GLN A 195 -9.16 15.89 -2.57
N GLY A 196 -10.14 16.26 -3.39
CA GLY A 196 -11.53 15.88 -3.17
C GLY A 196 -12.47 16.40 -4.24
N LYS A 197 -13.69 15.85 -4.30
CA LYS A 197 -14.76 16.37 -5.15
C LYS A 197 -15.27 17.74 -4.69
N LYS A 198 -15.13 18.02 -3.40
CA LYS A 198 -15.44 19.28 -2.71
C LYS A 198 -14.41 19.50 -1.61
N ARG A 199 -14.25 20.74 -1.15
CA ARG A 199 -13.47 21.07 0.06
C ARG A 199 -14.40 21.46 1.18
N ARG A 200 -14.12 20.95 2.39
CA ARG A 200 -14.95 21.18 3.57
C ARG A 200 -14.19 21.73 4.77
N LEU A 201 -14.92 22.48 5.60
CA LEU A 201 -14.52 22.95 6.92
C LEU A 201 -15.61 22.58 7.92
N TYR A 202 -15.31 21.72 8.90
CA TYR A 202 -16.28 21.18 9.85
C TYR A 202 -17.54 20.56 9.20
N GLY A 203 -17.36 19.94 8.04
CA GLY A 203 -18.44 19.36 7.21
C GLY A 203 -19.12 20.34 6.24
N GLU A 204 -18.94 21.65 6.42
CA GLU A 204 -19.47 22.68 5.53
C GLU A 204 -18.71 22.69 4.21
N VAL A 205 -19.41 22.74 3.07
CA VAL A 205 -18.78 22.87 1.76
C VAL A 205 -18.32 24.32 1.55
N ILE A 206 -17.00 24.52 1.60
CA ILE A 206 -16.37 25.83 1.31
C ILE A 206 -15.91 25.96 -0.15
N CYS A 207 -15.71 24.83 -0.84
CA CYS A 207 -15.43 24.79 -2.28
C CYS A 207 -16.27 23.67 -2.92
N PRO A 208 -17.27 23.99 -3.76
CA PRO A 208 -18.20 22.99 -4.30
C PRO A 208 -17.68 22.27 -5.55
N VAL A 209 -16.45 22.56 -6.00
CA VAL A 209 -15.84 21.98 -7.19
C VAL A 209 -14.66 21.05 -6.84
N PRO A 210 -14.27 20.12 -7.73
CA PRO A 210 -13.12 19.27 -7.53
C PRO A 210 -11.83 20.08 -7.34
N TRP A 211 -10.95 19.58 -6.48
CA TRP A 211 -9.68 20.24 -6.17
C TRP A 211 -8.57 19.23 -5.88
N TYR A 212 -7.34 19.67 -6.12
CA TYR A 212 -6.11 18.93 -5.83
C TYR A 212 -5.02 19.92 -5.42
N ASN A 213 -4.42 19.69 -4.25
CA ASN A 213 -3.28 20.41 -3.71
C ASN A 213 -2.66 19.56 -2.58
N LEU A 214 -1.51 18.94 -2.85
CA LEU A 214 -0.81 18.06 -1.91
C LEU A 214 -0.31 18.78 -0.65
N ASN A 215 -0.20 20.12 -0.63
CA ASN A 215 0.10 20.88 0.60
C ASN A 215 -1.00 20.72 1.66
N HIS A 216 -2.20 20.28 1.27
CA HIS A 216 -3.29 19.95 2.19
C HIS A 216 -3.42 18.45 2.46
N GLN A 217 -2.48 17.62 2.00
CA GLN A 217 -2.43 16.21 2.38
C GLN A 217 -2.07 16.13 3.87
N GLN A 218 -2.91 15.43 4.63
CA GLN A 218 -2.70 15.16 6.04
C GLN A 218 -2.19 13.73 6.22
N TYR A 219 -1.70 13.43 7.42
CA TYR A 219 -1.17 12.12 7.77
C TYR A 219 -2.19 11.01 7.49
N GLN A 220 -1.78 9.97 6.77
CA GLN A 220 -2.64 8.84 6.37
C GLN A 220 -2.38 7.63 7.29
N PRO A 221 -3.28 6.63 7.36
CA PRO A 221 -3.00 5.39 8.09
C PRO A 221 -1.68 4.77 7.60
N ASN A 222 -0.80 4.38 8.52
CA ASN A 222 0.51 3.81 8.23
C ASN A 222 0.57 2.30 8.55
N CYS A 223 -0.57 1.63 8.52
CA CYS A 223 -0.64 0.20 8.75
C CYS A 223 -1.70 -0.43 7.86
N LEU A 224 -1.40 -1.61 7.33
CA LEU A 224 -2.31 -2.41 6.52
C LEU A 224 -2.65 -3.69 7.28
N HIS A 225 -3.86 -3.76 7.82
CA HIS A 225 -4.43 -5.04 8.24
C HIS A 225 -5.91 -5.11 7.91
N GLY A 226 -6.26 -6.17 7.19
CA GLY A 226 -7.62 -6.51 6.82
C GLY A 226 -7.74 -6.86 5.35
N PRO A 227 -8.97 -7.14 4.91
CA PRO A 227 -9.32 -7.31 3.52
C PRO A 227 -9.06 -6.03 2.72
N HIS A 228 -8.66 -6.22 1.47
CA HIS A 228 -8.31 -5.13 0.55
C HIS A 228 -8.94 -5.28 -0.83
N GLY A 229 -9.82 -6.27 -0.98
CA GLY A 229 -10.55 -6.53 -2.22
C GLY A 229 -9.71 -7.16 -3.31
N TYR A 230 -8.55 -7.72 -3.00
CA TYR A 230 -7.68 -8.35 -3.99
C TYR A 230 -7.03 -9.63 -3.51
N LEU A 231 -6.70 -10.48 -4.47
CA LEU A 231 -5.81 -11.62 -4.32
C LEU A 231 -4.56 -11.41 -5.19
N LEU A 232 -3.39 -11.47 -4.55
CA LEU A 232 -2.09 -11.48 -5.21
C LEU A 232 -1.51 -12.89 -5.09
N SER A 233 -1.32 -13.57 -6.22
CA SER A 233 -0.82 -14.95 -6.26
C SER A 233 -0.13 -15.23 -7.59
N THR A 234 0.36 -16.45 -7.79
CA THR A 234 0.97 -16.83 -9.08
C THR A 234 -0.07 -16.77 -10.20
N GLN A 235 0.39 -16.47 -11.41
CA GLN A 235 -0.45 -16.43 -12.61
C GLN A 235 -1.18 -17.76 -12.82
N GLU A 236 -0.52 -18.89 -12.57
CA GLU A 236 -1.12 -20.23 -12.67
C GLU A 236 -2.28 -20.39 -11.68
N THR A 237 -2.05 -20.05 -10.40
CA THR A 237 -3.09 -20.12 -9.37
C THR A 237 -4.29 -19.23 -9.71
N ILE A 238 -4.06 -17.99 -10.15
CA ILE A 238 -5.15 -17.08 -10.52
C ILE A 238 -5.90 -17.60 -11.74
N THR A 239 -5.21 -18.16 -12.72
CA THR A 239 -5.84 -18.75 -13.92
C THR A 239 -6.72 -19.94 -13.53
N ASN A 240 -6.20 -20.85 -12.70
CA ASN A 240 -6.94 -22.01 -12.21
C ASN A 240 -8.18 -21.60 -11.40
N LEU A 241 -8.04 -20.63 -10.47
CA LEU A 241 -9.17 -20.12 -9.68
C LEU A 241 -10.22 -19.43 -10.55
N SER A 242 -9.79 -18.73 -11.60
CA SER A 242 -10.68 -18.08 -12.56
C SER A 242 -11.46 -19.12 -13.39
N GLN A 243 -10.80 -20.17 -13.85
CA GLN A 243 -11.43 -21.26 -14.62
C GLN A 243 -12.46 -22.03 -13.79
N LEU A 244 -12.17 -22.27 -12.51
CA LEU A 244 -13.08 -22.95 -11.59
C LEU A 244 -14.24 -22.04 -11.10
N GLY A 245 -14.27 -20.77 -11.50
CA GLY A 245 -15.29 -19.80 -11.06
C GLY A 245 -15.21 -19.44 -9.57
N LEU A 246 -14.12 -19.81 -8.90
CA LEU A 246 -13.99 -19.68 -7.44
C LEU A 246 -13.67 -18.26 -6.99
N LEU A 247 -13.19 -17.39 -7.88
CA LEU A 247 -13.04 -15.94 -7.62
C LEU A 247 -14.38 -15.20 -7.61
N LYS A 248 -15.44 -15.83 -8.12
CA LYS A 248 -16.82 -15.31 -8.09
C LYS A 248 -17.64 -15.91 -6.94
N ASN A 249 -17.15 -16.98 -6.33
CA ASN A 249 -17.83 -17.69 -5.24
C ASN A 249 -17.16 -17.38 -3.89
N ARG A 250 -17.95 -16.84 -2.95
CA ARG A 250 -17.54 -16.53 -1.58
C ARG A 250 -16.85 -17.70 -0.86
N ASP A 251 -17.40 -18.91 -0.96
CA ASP A 251 -16.85 -20.09 -0.27
C ASP A 251 -15.53 -20.55 -0.89
N GLY A 252 -15.38 -20.33 -2.22
CA GLY A 252 -14.12 -20.53 -2.93
C GLY A 252 -13.04 -19.57 -2.43
N ILE A 253 -13.34 -18.27 -2.36
CA ILE A 253 -12.42 -17.22 -1.86
C ILE A 253 -11.93 -17.55 -0.44
N LEU A 254 -12.83 -17.90 0.47
CA LEU A 254 -12.49 -18.18 1.88
C LEU A 254 -11.66 -19.46 2.05
N ARG A 255 -11.93 -20.51 1.24
CA ARG A 255 -11.18 -21.77 1.28
C ARG A 255 -9.72 -21.59 0.89
N TYR A 256 -9.45 -20.79 -0.15
CA TYR A 256 -8.09 -20.57 -0.66
C TYR A 256 -7.33 -19.49 0.11
N ARG A 257 -8.03 -18.54 0.75
CA ARG A 257 -7.40 -17.52 1.60
C ARG A 257 -6.56 -18.13 2.71
N ARG A 258 -7.06 -19.19 3.37
CA ARG A 258 -6.35 -19.86 4.47
C ARG A 258 -5.03 -20.50 4.02
N SER A 259 -4.99 -21.09 2.82
CA SER A 259 -3.75 -21.61 2.22
C SER A 259 -2.80 -20.50 1.76
N LEU A 260 -3.33 -19.34 1.34
CA LEU A 260 -2.54 -18.21 0.84
C LEU A 260 -2.01 -17.27 1.94
N GLU A 261 -2.73 -17.11 3.05
CA GLU A 261 -2.25 -16.42 4.25
C GLU A 261 -1.09 -17.18 4.89
N MET A 262 -1.12 -18.52 4.86
CA MET A 262 0.02 -19.36 5.24
C MET A 262 1.23 -19.16 4.31
N SER A 263 1.04 -19.04 2.99
CA SER A 263 2.16 -18.71 2.08
C SER A 263 2.67 -17.27 2.24
N ARG A 264 1.81 -16.32 2.65
CA ARG A 264 2.24 -14.95 3.02
C ARG A 264 3.07 -14.92 4.30
N ILE A 265 2.81 -15.84 5.24
CA ILE A 265 3.65 -16.03 6.43
C ILE A 265 5.00 -16.65 6.03
N GLU A 266 5.03 -17.57 5.05
CA GLU A 266 6.28 -18.12 4.48
C GLU A 266 7.10 -17.09 3.68
N LEU A 267 6.46 -16.02 3.19
CA LEU A 267 7.11 -14.86 2.55
C LEU A 267 7.65 -13.83 3.56
N THR A 268 7.48 -14.06 4.87
CA THR A 268 8.03 -13.19 5.93
C THR A 268 9.36 -13.77 6.42
N PRO A 269 10.52 -13.08 6.27
CA PRO A 269 11.77 -13.58 6.80
C PRO A 269 11.72 -13.61 8.34
N GLY A 270 11.95 -14.77 8.97
CA GLY A 270 12.28 -14.83 10.40
C GLY A 270 11.43 -15.72 11.33
N LYS A 271 10.48 -16.53 10.85
CA LYS A 271 9.85 -17.58 11.68
C LYS A 271 10.31 -18.99 11.30
N TYR A 272 11.60 -19.25 11.51
CA TYR A 272 12.11 -20.60 11.72
C TYR A 272 12.73 -20.69 13.11
N LYS A 273 11.90 -21.01 14.10
CA LYS A 273 12.15 -22.04 15.13
C LYS A 273 10.99 -22.04 16.14
N GLU A 274 10.66 -23.25 16.57
CA GLU A 274 9.65 -23.62 17.58
C GLU A 274 8.18 -23.62 17.15
N ARG A 275 7.80 -24.69 16.43
CA ARG A 275 6.72 -25.52 16.93
C ARG A 275 6.91 -26.98 16.53
N SER A 276 7.01 -27.81 17.55
CA SER A 276 7.17 -29.26 17.51
C SER A 276 6.11 -29.90 16.61
N GLN A 277 6.57 -30.73 15.67
CA GLN A 277 5.74 -31.56 14.82
C GLN A 277 5.02 -32.61 15.69
N SER A 278 3.69 -32.63 15.64
CA SER A 278 2.90 -33.84 15.83
C SER A 278 2.33 -34.22 14.46
N PRO A 279 2.50 -35.48 14.00
CA PRO A 279 2.11 -35.87 12.65
C PRO A 279 0.58 -35.91 12.54
N ILE A 280 0.02 -35.16 11.60
CA ILE A 280 -1.37 -35.37 11.16
C ILE A 280 -1.30 -36.41 10.05
N ASN A 281 -1.84 -37.59 10.34
CA ASN A 281 -2.03 -38.68 9.39
C ASN A 281 -2.88 -38.23 8.21
N ASP A 282 -2.33 -38.44 7.02
CA ASP A 282 -3.08 -38.60 5.79
C ASP A 282 -3.94 -39.87 5.92
N SER A 283 -5.26 -39.72 5.89
CA SER A 283 -6.20 -40.83 5.78
C SER A 283 -7.42 -40.35 5.01
N THR A 284 -7.35 -40.61 3.71
CA THR A 284 -8.47 -40.71 2.78
C THR A 284 -9.67 -41.43 3.42
N ASN A 285 -10.82 -40.75 3.48
CA ASN A 285 -12.12 -41.41 3.56
C ASN A 285 -12.92 -41.04 2.30
N LEU A 286 -12.80 -41.92 1.30
CA LEU A 286 -13.78 -42.13 0.25
C LEU A 286 -15.05 -42.66 0.93
N VAL A 287 -16.15 -41.92 0.85
CA VAL A 287 -17.47 -42.49 1.14
C VAL A 287 -17.97 -43.14 -0.15
N THR A 288 -17.87 -44.46 -0.19
CA THR A 288 -18.59 -45.35 -1.10
C THR A 288 -20.06 -45.40 -0.67
N GLU A 289 -20.97 -45.05 -1.58
CA GLU A 289 -22.41 -45.30 -1.42
C GLU A 289 -22.68 -46.80 -1.58
N GLU A 290 -23.23 -47.43 -0.54
CA GLU A 290 -23.82 -48.77 -0.61
C GLU A 290 -25.24 -48.69 -1.19
N VAL A 291 -25.48 -49.60 -2.13
CA VAL A 291 -26.75 -49.84 -2.82
C VAL A 291 -27.74 -50.50 -1.87
N VAL A 292 -28.92 -49.91 -1.71
CA VAL A 292 -30.10 -50.60 -1.17
C VAL A 292 -31.16 -50.67 -2.27
N GLU A 293 -31.45 -51.90 -2.70
CA GLU A 293 -32.50 -52.23 -3.66
C GLU A 293 -33.91 -52.01 -3.08
N VAL A 294 -34.80 -51.42 -3.88
CA VAL A 294 -36.27 -51.52 -3.73
C VAL A 294 -36.88 -51.69 -5.14
N PRO A 295 -37.92 -52.54 -5.33
CA PRO A 295 -38.33 -53.01 -6.65
C PRO A 295 -39.24 -52.07 -7.43
N ASP A 296 -39.27 -52.37 -8.73
CA ASP A 296 -40.02 -51.84 -9.87
C ASP A 296 -41.52 -51.55 -9.62
N ASP A 297 -41.97 -50.34 -10.00
CA ASP A 297 -43.19 -50.21 -10.82
C ASP A 297 -43.30 -48.83 -11.53
N GLN A 298 -43.46 -48.91 -12.86
CA GLN A 298 -44.15 -48.00 -13.80
C GLN A 298 -43.51 -46.67 -14.25
N ARG A 299 -43.18 -46.65 -15.56
CA ARG A 299 -42.75 -45.50 -16.40
C ARG A 299 -43.90 -44.52 -16.69
N PRO A 300 -43.63 -43.31 -17.25
CA PRO A 300 -43.41 -43.20 -18.70
C PRO A 300 -42.20 -42.35 -19.16
N SER A 301 -41.56 -42.88 -20.21
CA SER A 301 -40.78 -42.26 -21.31
C SER A 301 -40.95 -40.75 -21.54
N VAL A 302 -39.91 -40.00 -21.92
CA VAL A 302 -39.59 -39.65 -23.33
C VAL A 302 -38.07 -39.41 -23.55
N LYS A 303 -37.52 -40.02 -24.62
CA LYS A 303 -36.21 -39.71 -25.23
C LYS A 303 -36.35 -38.67 -26.35
N ARG A 304 -35.37 -37.78 -26.52
CA ARG A 304 -34.80 -37.28 -27.81
C ARG A 304 -33.59 -36.37 -27.52
N LYS A 305 -32.34 -36.78 -27.86
CA LYS A 305 -31.54 -36.42 -29.07
C LYS A 305 -31.35 -34.89 -29.19
N THR A 306 -30.13 -34.33 -29.25
CA THR A 306 -29.14 -34.54 -30.34
C THR A 306 -27.71 -34.12 -29.95
N LYS A 307 -26.75 -34.90 -30.47
CA LYS A 307 -25.33 -34.56 -30.67
C LYS A 307 -25.18 -33.54 -31.82
N ASP A 308 -24.00 -32.93 -31.87
CA ASP A 308 -23.37 -32.20 -33.00
C ASP A 308 -23.46 -30.66 -32.98
N ALA A 309 -22.47 -30.04 -32.34
CA ALA A 309 -21.91 -28.75 -32.74
C ALA A 309 -20.47 -28.66 -32.21
N PHE A 310 -19.59 -27.94 -32.90
CA PHE A 310 -18.16 -27.72 -32.62
C PHE A 310 -17.16 -28.72 -33.21
N ARG A 311 -17.22 -28.82 -34.53
CA ARG A 311 -16.04 -29.09 -35.36
C ARG A 311 -16.11 -28.12 -36.53
N HIS A 312 -15.37 -27.01 -36.45
CA HIS A 312 -14.88 -26.15 -37.53
C HIS A 312 -14.57 -24.76 -36.94
N LEU A 313 -13.34 -24.53 -36.51
CA LEU A 313 -12.86 -23.18 -36.18
C LEU A 313 -11.33 -23.08 -36.20
N PHE A 314 -10.66 -23.69 -37.18
CA PHE A 314 -9.28 -23.37 -37.53
C PHE A 314 -9.01 -23.70 -39.00
N GLU A 315 -8.95 -22.65 -39.83
CA GLU A 315 -8.41 -22.53 -41.21
C GLU A 315 -9.05 -21.22 -41.77
N MET A 316 -8.39 -20.21 -42.34
CA MET A 316 -7.17 -20.11 -43.15
C MET A 316 -6.64 -18.65 -43.19
N LYS A 317 -5.42 -18.52 -43.73
CA LYS A 317 -4.59 -17.32 -43.98
C LYS A 317 -5.10 -16.36 -45.09
N ALA A 318 -4.66 -15.10 -44.96
CA ALA A 318 -4.13 -14.13 -45.95
C ALA A 318 -4.67 -14.04 -47.41
N ALA A 319 -5.04 -12.83 -47.85
CA ALA A 319 -4.49 -12.13 -49.05
C ALA A 319 -5.20 -10.78 -49.35
N LYS A 320 -4.47 -9.93 -50.11
CA LYS A 320 -4.70 -8.54 -50.58
C LYS A 320 -5.98 -8.30 -51.41
N THR A 321 -6.45 -7.03 -51.53
CA THR A 321 -6.32 -6.11 -52.70
C THR A 321 -7.24 -4.86 -52.56
N GLU A 322 -6.91 -3.83 -53.34
CA GLU A 322 -7.17 -2.38 -53.35
C GLU A 322 -8.59 -1.86 -53.68
N ASN A 323 -8.86 -0.61 -53.24
CA ASN A 323 -9.37 0.58 -53.97
C ASN A 323 -10.17 1.50 -53.01
N ALA A 324 -9.73 2.71 -52.66
CA ALA A 324 -9.66 3.98 -53.42
C ALA A 324 -10.99 4.79 -53.43
N ASN A 325 -11.03 5.88 -52.63
CA ASN A 325 -11.57 7.23 -52.90
C ASN A 325 -11.78 7.98 -51.55
N LYS A 326 -10.87 8.90 -51.16
CA LYS A 326 -10.85 10.36 -51.44
C LYS A 326 -11.97 11.16 -50.77
N LEU A 327 -11.59 11.94 -49.74
CA LEU A 327 -11.86 13.39 -49.66
C LEU A 327 -10.91 14.05 -48.64
N GLU A 328 -10.11 14.97 -49.18
CA GLU A 328 -9.30 16.04 -48.56
C GLU A 328 -10.21 17.03 -47.77
N ALA A 329 -9.81 17.95 -46.89
CA ALA A 329 -8.54 18.53 -46.43
C ALA A 329 -8.82 19.28 -45.11
N HIS A 330 -7.81 19.39 -44.23
CA HIS A 330 -7.31 20.71 -43.81
C HIS A 330 -6.04 20.57 -42.96
N ALA A 331 -4.95 21.10 -43.51
CA ALA A 331 -3.69 21.31 -42.81
C ALA A 331 -3.81 22.54 -41.89
N LYS A 332 -3.35 22.41 -40.65
CA LYS A 332 -2.71 23.50 -39.90
C LYS A 332 -1.49 22.95 -39.16
N SER A 333 -0.36 23.53 -39.49
CA SER A 333 0.92 23.42 -38.80
C SER A 333 0.84 24.04 -37.40
N ASN A 334 1.38 23.36 -36.39
CA ASN A 334 2.39 23.97 -35.53
C ASN A 334 3.13 22.90 -34.73
N SER A 335 4.44 23.12 -34.65
CA SER A 335 5.48 22.35 -33.98
C SER A 335 5.34 22.40 -32.47
N GLU A 336 5.44 21.26 -31.79
CA GLU A 336 5.82 21.22 -30.37
C GLU A 336 6.54 19.90 -30.04
N ILE A 337 7.87 20.04 -29.95
CA ILE A 337 8.86 19.34 -29.11
C ILE A 337 8.39 18.02 -28.49
N THR A 338 8.73 16.91 -29.16
CA THR A 338 8.67 15.58 -28.55
C THR A 338 9.86 15.38 -27.62
N GLY A 339 9.58 15.34 -26.32
CA GLY A 339 10.51 14.83 -25.31
C GLY A 339 10.91 13.41 -25.66
N ARG A 340 12.19 13.22 -26.04
CA ARG A 340 12.78 11.90 -26.23
C ARG A 340 12.90 11.24 -24.86
N SER A 341 11.88 10.48 -24.48
CA SER A 341 12.00 9.44 -23.45
C SER A 341 13.16 8.52 -23.82
N MET A 342 14.02 8.22 -22.85
CA MET A 342 15.19 7.35 -22.98
C MET A 342 14.77 5.89 -23.23
N VAL A 343 14.22 5.63 -24.41
CA VAL A 343 14.03 4.28 -24.96
C VAL A 343 15.21 4.04 -25.88
N GLN A 344 16.32 3.60 -25.33
CA GLN A 344 17.30 2.86 -26.13
C GLN A 344 17.60 1.55 -25.43
N MET A 345 16.89 0.51 -25.90
CA MET A 345 17.06 -0.85 -25.43
C MET A 345 18.47 -1.33 -25.78
N SER A 346 19.30 -1.55 -24.77
CA SER A 346 20.38 -2.51 -24.88
C SER A 346 19.73 -3.90 -24.93
N VAL A 347 19.61 -4.46 -26.13
CA VAL A 347 19.19 -5.85 -26.33
C VAL A 347 20.36 -6.75 -25.94
N ASN A 348 20.57 -6.93 -24.64
CA ASN A 348 21.29 -8.08 -24.13
C ASN A 348 20.25 -9.19 -24.01
N LEU A 349 20.10 -9.96 -25.09
CA LEU A 349 19.44 -11.26 -25.07
C LEU A 349 20.28 -12.19 -24.18
N SER A 350 20.12 -12.11 -22.87
CA SER A 350 20.52 -13.21 -22.01
C SER A 350 19.55 -14.36 -22.28
N LEU A 351 19.99 -15.31 -23.10
CA LEU A 351 19.42 -16.66 -23.16
C LEU A 351 19.80 -17.41 -21.87
N GLY A 352 19.49 -16.81 -20.72
CA GLY A 352 19.65 -17.38 -19.41
C GLY A 352 18.46 -18.29 -19.10
N ASP A 353 18.80 -19.51 -18.71
CA ASP A 353 17.95 -20.61 -18.24
C ASP A 353 16.51 -20.18 -17.85
N ARG A 354 15.53 -20.46 -18.73
CA ARG A 354 14.09 -20.27 -18.46
C ARG A 354 13.56 -21.34 -17.48
N ARG A 355 14.27 -21.61 -16.38
CA ARG A 355 13.64 -22.29 -15.24
C ARG A 355 12.64 -21.32 -14.63
N GLY A 356 11.41 -21.78 -14.48
CA GLY A 356 10.20 -20.97 -14.33
C GLY A 356 10.35 -19.82 -13.33
N LYS A 357 10.47 -18.59 -13.86
CA LYS A 357 10.27 -17.39 -13.05
C LYS A 357 8.80 -17.40 -12.63
N THR A 358 8.54 -17.52 -11.34
CA THR A 358 7.20 -17.32 -10.78
C THR A 358 6.71 -15.97 -11.25
N ARG A 359 5.52 -15.88 -11.86
CA ARG A 359 4.94 -14.59 -12.26
C ARG A 359 3.75 -14.33 -11.36
N TYR A 360 3.75 -13.21 -10.63
CA TYR A 360 2.60 -12.83 -9.83
C TYR A 360 1.57 -12.10 -10.68
N ALA A 361 0.30 -12.32 -10.36
CA ALA A 361 -0.84 -11.68 -10.98
C ALA A 361 -1.82 -11.21 -9.91
N LEU A 362 -2.73 -10.33 -10.32
CA LEU A 362 -3.73 -9.73 -9.44
C LEU A 362 -5.13 -10.16 -9.87
N ALA A 363 -5.93 -10.59 -8.90
CA ALA A 363 -7.35 -10.84 -9.06
C ALA A 363 -8.16 -9.92 -8.13
N TYR A 364 -9.27 -9.40 -8.65
CA TYR A 364 -10.25 -8.67 -7.87
C TYR A 364 -11.18 -9.64 -7.11
N VAL A 365 -11.58 -9.24 -5.90
CA VAL A 365 -12.47 -10.01 -5.03
C VAL A 365 -13.70 -9.14 -4.70
N PRO A 366 -14.81 -9.28 -5.45
CA PRO A 366 -15.98 -8.39 -5.34
C PRO A 366 -16.59 -8.28 -3.94
N ALA A 367 -16.70 -9.40 -3.23
CA ALA A 367 -17.35 -9.46 -1.91
C ALA A 367 -16.48 -8.90 -0.76
N GLU A 368 -15.28 -8.41 -1.06
CA GLU A 368 -14.29 -8.04 -0.06
C GLU A 368 -14.00 -6.53 -0.12
N LEU A 369 -14.54 -5.79 0.84
CA LEU A 369 -14.29 -4.35 0.96
C LEU A 369 -12.98 -4.07 1.70
N GLU A 370 -12.35 -2.95 1.34
CA GLU A 370 -11.24 -2.37 2.09
C GLU A 370 -11.71 -2.00 3.49
N CYS A 371 -11.04 -2.50 4.54
CA CYS A 371 -11.37 -2.10 5.91
C CYS A 371 -11.25 -0.59 6.15
N LEU A 372 -10.25 0.03 5.52
CA LEU A 372 -9.96 1.46 5.60
C LEU A 372 -9.98 2.04 4.17
N GLU A 373 -11.13 2.58 3.77
CA GLU A 373 -11.39 3.06 2.41
C GLU A 373 -11.33 4.60 2.38
N PRO A 374 -10.55 5.22 1.48
CA PRO A 374 -10.61 6.66 1.25
C PRO A 374 -12.01 7.07 0.76
N PHE A 375 -12.61 8.09 1.38
CA PHE A 375 -13.95 8.54 1.05
C PHE A 375 -13.96 10.01 0.64
N TYR A 376 -14.51 10.32 -0.53
CA TYR A 376 -14.47 11.67 -1.14
C TYR A 376 -15.83 12.37 -1.23
N GLU A 377 -16.93 11.64 -1.02
CA GLU A 377 -18.28 12.24 -1.11
C GLU A 377 -18.59 13.14 0.07
N ASP A 378 -17.97 12.89 1.23
CA ASP A 378 -18.09 13.71 2.43
C ASP A 378 -16.76 13.76 3.19
N SER A 379 -16.56 14.78 4.01
CA SER A 379 -15.34 14.97 4.82
C SER A 379 -15.61 15.97 5.95
N PHE A 380 -14.91 15.83 7.07
CA PHE A 380 -15.02 16.81 8.15
C PHE A 380 -14.13 18.03 7.87
N LEU A 381 -12.86 17.80 7.55
CA LEU A 381 -11.91 18.83 7.13
C LEU A 381 -11.22 18.41 5.84
N GLY A 382 -11.05 19.33 4.90
CA GLY A 382 -10.41 19.04 3.62
C GLY A 382 -11.33 18.32 2.65
N GLY A 383 -10.78 17.40 1.85
CA GLY A 383 -11.45 16.87 0.64
C GLY A 383 -11.80 15.40 0.69
N SER A 384 -11.33 14.71 1.72
CA SER A 384 -11.59 13.30 1.95
C SER A 384 -11.56 12.99 3.45
N CYS A 385 -12.20 11.89 3.83
CA CYS A 385 -12.04 11.27 5.15
C CYS A 385 -11.84 9.76 4.99
N LEU A 386 -11.82 9.03 6.10
CA LEU A 386 -11.68 7.58 6.11
C LEU A 386 -13.03 6.91 6.33
N LYS A 387 -13.43 5.99 5.45
CA LYS A 387 -14.60 5.12 5.64
C LYS A 387 -14.11 3.78 6.20
N VAL A 388 -14.59 3.47 7.40
CA VAL A 388 -14.24 2.25 8.14
C VAL A 388 -15.31 1.20 7.89
N ASN A 389 -14.93 0.13 7.18
CA ASN A 389 -15.83 -0.96 6.80
C ASN A 389 -15.59 -2.18 7.70
N PRO A 390 -16.61 -2.67 8.44
CA PRO A 390 -16.50 -3.97 9.09
C PRO A 390 -16.54 -5.09 8.04
N SER A 391 -15.65 -6.07 8.16
CA SER A 391 -15.57 -7.23 7.26
C SER A 391 -15.78 -8.54 8.00
N ASP A 392 -16.77 -8.55 8.90
CA ASP A 392 -17.15 -9.71 9.72
C ASP A 392 -17.47 -10.96 8.91
N GLU A 393 -17.95 -10.78 7.68
CA GLU A 393 -18.27 -11.86 6.75
C GLU A 393 -17.04 -12.63 6.23
N VAL A 394 -15.85 -11.99 6.31
CA VAL A 394 -14.55 -12.57 5.96
C VAL A 394 -13.84 -13.07 7.21
N ASN A 395 -13.61 -12.18 8.19
CA ASN A 395 -13.08 -12.52 9.50
C ASN A 395 -13.62 -11.49 10.52
N PRO A 396 -14.30 -11.92 11.59
CA PRO A 396 -14.75 -11.04 12.67
C PRO A 396 -13.66 -10.17 13.32
N GLU A 397 -12.39 -10.59 13.26
CA GLU A 397 -11.26 -9.78 13.76
C GLU A 397 -11.04 -8.51 12.94
N HIS A 398 -11.43 -8.51 11.65
CA HIS A 398 -11.37 -7.34 10.77
C HIS A 398 -12.30 -6.21 11.17
N ARG A 399 -13.16 -6.43 12.18
CA ARG A 399 -13.88 -5.35 12.83
C ARG A 399 -12.94 -4.33 13.48
N ILE A 400 -11.70 -4.71 13.76
CA ILE A 400 -10.64 -3.85 14.26
C ILE A 400 -9.61 -3.62 13.16
N SER A 401 -9.45 -2.37 12.74
CA SER A 401 -8.47 -1.96 11.73
C SER A 401 -7.45 -1.04 12.37
N ARG A 402 -6.16 -1.39 12.28
CA ARG A 402 -5.10 -0.52 12.82
C ARG A 402 -4.97 0.71 11.93
N LEU A 403 -5.07 1.89 12.55
CA LEU A 403 -4.87 3.17 11.87
C LEU A 403 -3.37 3.49 11.86
N PHE A 404 -2.76 3.46 13.04
CA PHE A 404 -1.39 3.90 13.23
C PHE A 404 -0.58 2.92 14.08
N LEU A 405 0.65 2.69 13.67
CA LEU A 405 1.78 2.53 14.58
C LEU A 405 2.30 3.93 14.92
N CYS A 406 2.61 4.18 16.18
CA CYS A 406 3.03 5.49 16.69
C CYS A 406 3.96 5.35 17.91
N ASP A 407 4.56 6.45 18.33
CA ASP A 407 5.39 6.51 19.54
C ASP A 407 5.19 7.85 20.26
N PHE A 408 3.96 8.11 20.72
CA PHE A 408 3.66 9.35 21.42
C PHE A 408 3.96 9.23 22.91
N GLU A 409 4.90 10.03 23.41
CA GLU A 409 5.15 10.15 24.84
C GLU A 409 4.12 11.08 25.50
N CYS A 410 3.53 10.61 26.59
CA CYS A 410 2.54 11.31 27.39
C CYS A 410 3.02 11.43 28.84
N LYS A 411 3.07 12.66 29.36
CA LYS A 411 3.64 12.94 30.70
C LYS A 411 2.66 12.76 31.85
N SER A 412 1.38 13.05 31.61
CA SER A 412 0.36 13.14 32.68
C SER A 412 -0.97 12.56 32.20
N SER A 413 -1.67 13.29 31.33
CA SER A 413 -2.95 12.88 30.79
C SER A 413 -2.99 13.06 29.27
N LEU A 414 -3.79 12.22 28.63
CA LEU A 414 -3.97 12.21 27.19
C LEU A 414 -5.38 12.69 26.86
N ILE A 415 -5.47 13.72 26.02
CA ILE A 415 -6.72 14.19 25.44
C ILE A 415 -6.85 13.58 24.05
N ALA A 416 -8.00 13.00 23.75
CA ALA A 416 -8.32 12.53 22.41
C ALA A 416 -9.54 13.27 21.84
N CYS A 417 -9.46 13.65 20.57
CA CYS A 417 -10.57 14.16 19.79
C CYS A 417 -10.88 13.19 18.64
N VAL A 418 -12.10 12.67 18.59
CA VAL A 418 -12.54 11.74 17.55
C VAL A 418 -13.82 12.24 16.92
N VAL A 419 -13.81 12.45 15.61
CA VAL A 419 -14.98 12.94 14.86
C VAL A 419 -15.46 11.87 13.91
N THR A 420 -16.73 11.50 14.03
CA THR A 420 -17.33 10.38 13.29
C THR A 420 -18.66 10.76 12.66
N LYS A 421 -19.05 10.07 11.58
CA LYS A 421 -20.38 10.22 10.98
C LYS A 421 -20.90 8.87 10.51
N THR A 422 -22.17 8.59 10.79
CA THR A 422 -22.85 7.38 10.33
C THR A 422 -23.39 7.58 8.92
N LEU A 423 -23.49 6.49 8.16
CA LEU A 423 -24.10 6.50 6.84
C LEU A 423 -25.60 6.16 6.96
N VAL A 424 -26.37 6.60 5.97
CA VAL A 424 -27.82 6.31 5.86
C VAL A 424 -28.04 4.79 5.84
N GLY A 425 -29.00 4.31 6.64
CA GLY A 425 -29.31 2.89 6.84
C GLY A 425 -28.43 2.20 7.90
N TYR A 426 -27.45 2.91 8.48
CA TYR A 426 -26.55 2.40 9.51
C TYR A 426 -26.40 3.38 10.68
N GLU A 427 -27.50 4.02 11.08
CA GLU A 427 -27.56 5.05 12.14
C GLU A 427 -27.10 4.51 13.51
N ASN A 428 -27.26 3.21 13.72
CA ASN A 428 -26.88 2.51 14.95
C ASN A 428 -25.40 2.07 14.98
N GLN A 429 -24.63 2.37 13.93
CA GLN A 429 -23.20 2.10 13.87
C GLN A 429 -22.41 3.14 14.69
N PHE A 430 -21.27 2.72 15.24
CA PHE A 430 -20.34 3.59 15.95
C PHE A 430 -18.91 3.05 15.82
N LEU A 431 -17.92 3.91 16.07
CA LEU A 431 -16.51 3.53 16.05
C LEU A 431 -15.89 3.74 17.42
N ASN A 432 -15.34 2.67 17.99
CA ASN A 432 -14.45 2.78 19.14
C ASN A 432 -13.02 2.99 18.64
N ILE A 433 -12.22 3.78 19.35
CA ILE A 433 -10.78 3.88 19.10
C ILE A 433 -10.04 3.14 20.21
N ARG A 434 -9.25 2.14 19.83
CA ARG A 434 -8.39 1.40 20.75
C ARG A 434 -6.98 1.97 20.67
N LEU A 435 -6.50 2.49 21.79
CA LEU A 435 -5.11 2.88 22.00
C LEU A 435 -4.38 1.76 22.74
N ASN A 436 -3.22 1.40 22.23
CA ASN A 436 -2.29 0.51 22.90
C ASN A 436 -1.26 1.39 23.61
N ILE A 437 -1.25 1.36 24.94
CA ILE A 437 -0.39 2.21 25.76
C ILE A 437 0.54 1.32 26.58
N THR A 438 1.80 1.70 26.65
CA THR A 438 2.80 1.10 27.53
C THR A 438 3.11 2.11 28.63
N ASP A 439 3.04 1.71 29.90
CA ASP A 439 3.44 2.60 31.01
C ASP A 439 4.96 2.63 31.21
N SER A 440 5.42 3.41 32.19
CA SER A 440 6.85 3.56 32.52
C SER A 440 7.55 2.26 32.94
N GLU A 441 6.78 1.26 33.40
CA GLU A 441 7.31 -0.04 33.81
C GLU A 441 7.30 -1.06 32.66
N GLY A 442 6.92 -0.62 31.45
CA GLY A 442 6.80 -1.50 30.29
C GLY A 442 5.52 -2.33 30.28
N LYS A 443 4.59 -2.11 31.21
CA LYS A 443 3.34 -2.86 31.29
C LYS A 443 2.33 -2.32 30.28
N PHE A 444 1.73 -3.26 29.56
CA PHE A 444 0.77 -2.97 28.51
C PHE A 444 -0.61 -2.69 29.09
N ARG A 445 -1.24 -1.61 28.61
CA ARG A 445 -2.63 -1.25 28.92
C ARG A 445 -3.38 -0.92 27.64
N LYS A 446 -4.59 -1.46 27.52
CA LYS A 446 -5.49 -1.19 26.40
C LYS A 446 -6.47 -0.09 26.81
N VAL A 447 -6.49 1.04 26.11
CA VAL A 447 -7.49 2.09 26.33
C VAL A 447 -8.47 2.09 25.18
N VAL A 448 -9.77 2.06 25.46
CA VAL A 448 -10.84 2.05 24.46
C VAL A 448 -11.67 3.31 24.63
N LEU A 449 -11.53 4.23 23.68
CA LEU A 449 -12.39 5.40 23.53
C LEU A 449 -13.71 4.94 22.92
N VAL A 450 -14.78 4.99 23.70
CA VAL A 450 -16.08 4.43 23.35
C VAL A 450 -16.85 5.39 22.45
N GLY A 451 -17.19 4.97 21.23
CA GLY A 451 -17.87 5.79 20.22
C GLY A 451 -19.37 6.01 20.42
N ARG A 452 -19.91 5.64 21.58
CA ARG A 452 -21.31 5.80 21.97
C ARG A 452 -21.37 6.49 23.33
N ASP A 453 -22.49 7.11 23.61
CA ASP A 453 -22.70 7.80 24.87
C ASP A 453 -22.76 6.74 26.00
N GLY A 454 -22.20 7.10 27.16
CA GLY A 454 -22.11 6.18 28.29
C GLY A 454 -23.48 5.84 28.90
N PRO A 455 -23.60 4.75 29.66
CA PRO A 455 -24.74 4.59 30.55
C PRO A 455 -24.78 5.79 31.49
N HIS A 456 -25.92 6.48 31.56
CA HIS A 456 -26.10 7.62 32.47
C HIS A 456 -25.70 7.21 33.90
N GLY A 457 -24.63 7.79 34.44
CA GLY A 457 -24.32 7.69 35.88
C GLY A 457 -23.03 6.96 36.31
N THR A 458 -22.12 6.53 35.43
CA THR A 458 -20.78 6.06 35.87
C THR A 458 -19.73 7.13 35.60
N HIS A 459 -19.75 8.18 36.41
CA HIS A 459 -18.60 9.06 36.57
C HIS A 459 -17.69 8.44 37.63
N ASP A 460 -16.42 8.30 37.29
CA ASP A 460 -15.34 7.93 38.21
C ASP A 460 -15.44 6.53 38.85
N GLU A 461 -15.33 5.47 38.05
CA GLU A 461 -14.67 4.28 38.56
C GLU A 461 -13.16 4.49 38.44
N GLU A 462 -12.47 4.48 39.59
CA GLU A 462 -11.01 4.43 39.67
C GLU A 462 -10.46 3.40 38.68
N PRO A 463 -9.24 3.60 38.13
CA PRO A 463 -8.64 2.65 37.21
C PRO A 463 -8.49 1.29 37.91
N SER A 464 -9.47 0.43 37.69
CA SER A 464 -9.41 -0.98 38.02
C SER A 464 -8.13 -1.56 37.41
N MET A 465 -7.52 -2.52 38.11
CA MET A 465 -6.40 -3.34 37.64
C MET A 465 -6.68 -4.10 36.31
N ALA A 466 -7.84 -3.88 35.68
CA ALA A 466 -8.20 -4.39 34.39
C ALA A 466 -7.19 -3.98 33.30
N GLU A 467 -6.78 -4.96 32.51
CA GLU A 467 -5.92 -4.79 31.32
C GLU A 467 -6.53 -3.83 30.27
N THR A 468 -7.84 -3.59 30.34
CA THR A 468 -8.59 -2.73 29.42
C THR A 468 -9.38 -1.65 30.16
N LEU A 469 -9.09 -0.38 29.85
CA LEU A 469 -9.78 0.80 30.35
C LEU A 469 -10.74 1.33 29.27
N ASN A 470 -12.04 1.42 29.57
CA ASN A 470 -13.02 2.05 28.69
C ASN A 470 -13.21 3.52 29.10
N VAL A 471 -13.09 4.43 28.13
CA VAL A 471 -13.24 5.88 28.35
C VAL A 471 -14.40 6.38 27.52
N TYR A 472 -15.34 7.07 28.16
CA TYR A 472 -16.56 7.59 27.55
C TYR A 472 -16.41 9.06 27.15
N PRO A 473 -17.17 9.54 26.16
CA PRO A 473 -17.04 10.90 25.67
C PRO A 473 -17.50 11.92 26.73
N MET A 474 -16.78 13.04 26.83
CA MET A 474 -17.08 14.15 27.72
C MET A 474 -17.85 15.29 27.04
N SER A 475 -18.00 15.25 25.72
CA SER A 475 -18.42 16.38 24.85
C SER A 475 -19.84 16.93 25.05
N GLU A 476 -20.57 16.54 26.10
CA GLU A 476 -21.87 17.12 26.44
C GLU A 476 -21.69 18.47 27.16
N ALA A 477 -22.50 19.48 26.77
CA ALA A 477 -22.43 20.80 27.38
C ALA A 477 -22.79 20.83 28.88
N SER A 478 -23.52 19.81 29.34
CA SER A 478 -23.88 19.56 30.75
C SER A 478 -22.71 19.04 31.58
N ASN A 479 -21.66 18.48 30.96
CA ASN A 479 -20.52 17.89 31.66
C ASN A 479 -19.56 19.00 32.15
N PRO A 480 -19.41 19.20 33.49
CA PRO A 480 -18.51 20.24 34.01
C PRO A 480 -17.05 20.04 33.58
N GLY A 481 -16.58 18.79 33.55
CA GLY A 481 -15.22 18.44 33.14
C GLY A 481 -14.92 18.80 31.68
N PHE A 482 -15.95 18.85 30.82
CA PHE A 482 -15.76 19.28 29.44
C PHE A 482 -15.55 20.78 29.30
N LYS A 483 -16.21 21.62 30.11
CA LYS A 483 -15.97 23.07 30.09
C LYS A 483 -14.55 23.41 30.50
N GLU A 484 -14.02 22.70 31.50
CA GLU A 484 -12.62 22.84 31.92
C GLU A 484 -11.66 22.40 30.82
N LEU A 485 -11.91 21.23 30.21
CA LEU A 485 -11.11 20.72 29.10
C LEU A 485 -11.13 21.69 27.90
N GLN A 486 -12.30 22.22 27.55
CA GLN A 486 -12.47 23.19 26.49
C GLN A 486 -11.68 24.46 26.78
N THR A 487 -11.75 24.98 28.00
CA THR A 487 -10.98 26.16 28.42
C THR A 487 -9.48 25.90 28.31
N TYR A 488 -9.02 24.74 28.79
CA TYR A 488 -7.62 24.34 28.67
C TYR A 488 -7.16 24.29 27.20
N LEU A 489 -7.92 23.61 26.33
CA LEU A 489 -7.57 23.47 24.91
C LEU A 489 -7.55 24.81 24.18
N VAL A 490 -8.52 25.69 24.42
CA VAL A 490 -8.55 27.02 23.77
C VAL A 490 -7.37 27.89 24.21
N LEU A 491 -6.94 27.77 25.47
CA LEU A 491 -5.84 28.58 26.02
C LEU A 491 -4.45 28.02 25.67
N ASN A 492 -4.28 26.70 25.67
CA ASN A 492 -2.97 26.05 25.56
C ASN A 492 -2.74 25.37 24.20
N GLU A 493 -3.81 24.86 23.56
CA GLU A 493 -3.73 24.07 22.34
C GLU A 493 -4.80 24.49 21.29
N PRO A 494 -4.89 25.78 20.91
CA PRO A 494 -5.99 26.29 20.09
C PRO A 494 -6.05 25.64 18.70
N GLY A 495 -4.91 25.21 18.15
CA GLY A 495 -4.84 24.49 16.87
C GLY A 495 -5.36 23.04 16.93
N PHE A 496 -5.50 22.48 18.13
CA PHE A 496 -6.07 21.14 18.36
C PHE A 496 -7.59 21.17 18.60
N TYR A 497 -8.11 22.30 19.08
CA TYR A 497 -9.51 22.42 19.43
C TYR A 497 -10.43 22.37 18.19
N VAL A 498 -11.51 21.60 18.30
CA VAL A 498 -12.54 21.38 17.28
C VAL A 498 -13.90 21.67 17.92
N PRO A 499 -14.73 22.55 17.33
CA PRO A 499 -16.06 22.82 17.84
C PRO A 499 -16.94 21.56 17.87
N VAL A 500 -17.60 21.30 19.00
CA VAL A 500 -18.49 20.12 19.12
C VAL A 500 -19.75 20.30 18.30
N ALA A 501 -20.34 21.49 18.35
CA ALA A 501 -21.52 21.82 17.58
C ALA A 501 -21.18 21.97 16.09
N ASN A 502 -21.89 21.22 15.24
CA ASN A 502 -21.82 21.36 13.79
C ASN A 502 -23.18 20.98 13.17
N ALA A 503 -23.51 21.59 12.03
CA ALA A 503 -24.79 21.41 11.35
C ALA A 503 -24.82 20.22 10.38
N TYR A 504 -23.69 19.55 10.17
CA TYR A 504 -23.49 18.62 9.05
C TYR A 504 -23.48 17.15 9.46
N GLY A 505 -24.01 16.83 10.65
CA GLY A 505 -24.22 15.48 11.14
C GLY A 505 -22.95 14.75 11.57
N TRP A 506 -21.85 15.47 11.79
CA TRP A 506 -20.64 14.91 12.39
C TRP A 506 -20.76 14.89 13.91
N LYS A 507 -20.31 13.81 14.56
CA LYS A 507 -20.26 13.69 16.01
C LYS A 507 -18.83 13.88 16.47
N VAL A 508 -18.56 15.03 17.09
CA VAL A 508 -17.26 15.38 17.67
C VAL A 508 -17.24 14.94 19.13
N ARG A 509 -16.28 14.08 19.49
CA ARG A 509 -16.17 13.54 20.85
C ARG A 509 -14.78 13.79 21.42
N TYR A 510 -14.77 14.33 22.63
CA TYR A 510 -13.56 14.50 23.44
C TYR A 510 -13.49 13.44 24.53
N TYR A 511 -12.29 12.96 24.80
CA TYR A 511 -11.99 12.00 25.85
C TYR A 511 -10.77 12.48 26.62
N GLU A 512 -10.77 12.26 27.93
CA GLU A 512 -9.61 12.48 28.78
C GLU A 512 -9.21 11.14 29.41
N VAL A 513 -7.98 10.71 29.14
CA VAL A 513 -7.40 9.49 29.69
C VAL A 513 -6.45 9.89 30.81
N ARG A 514 -6.84 9.58 32.04
CA ARG A 514 -6.07 9.88 33.27
C ARG A 514 -5.36 8.62 33.78
N GLY A 515 -4.40 8.79 34.68
CA GLY A 515 -3.76 7.67 35.39
C GLY A 515 -2.87 6.77 34.51
N LEU A 516 -2.23 7.36 33.49
CA LEU A 516 -1.30 6.65 32.60
C LEU A 516 0.11 6.48 33.21
N GLY A 517 0.44 7.22 34.27
CA GLY A 517 1.78 7.28 34.84
C GLY A 517 2.68 8.27 34.09
N ALA A 518 3.84 8.60 34.67
CA ALA A 518 4.82 9.45 34.02
C ALA A 518 5.43 8.71 32.81
N ALA A 519 5.64 9.39 31.69
CA ALA A 519 6.30 8.84 30.49
C ALA A 519 5.60 7.63 29.83
N ALA A 520 4.26 7.55 29.92
CA ALA A 520 3.51 6.55 29.19
C ALA A 520 3.62 6.77 27.67
N ARG A 521 3.66 5.68 26.89
CA ARG A 521 3.81 5.73 25.43
C ARG A 521 2.62 5.13 24.71
N VAL A 522 2.03 5.87 23.79
CA VAL A 522 0.99 5.35 22.88
C VAL A 522 1.69 4.70 21.68
N ALA A 523 1.66 3.38 21.61
CA ALA A 523 2.37 2.59 20.59
C ALA A 523 1.54 2.30 19.33
N ALA A 524 0.21 2.31 19.45
CA ALA A 524 -0.68 2.13 18.31
C ALA A 524 -2.09 2.66 18.56
N ALA A 525 -2.78 3.00 17.48
CA ALA A 525 -4.20 3.33 17.47
C ALA A 525 -4.95 2.48 16.43
N ALA A 526 -6.11 1.95 16.79
CA ALA A 526 -6.97 1.16 15.91
C ALA A 526 -8.43 1.61 16.00
N ALA A 527 -9.13 1.62 14.88
CA ALA A 527 -10.57 1.84 14.82
C ALA A 527 -11.29 0.49 14.91
N ARG A 528 -12.34 0.40 15.73
CA ARG A 528 -13.20 -0.76 15.84
C ARG A 528 -14.65 -0.39 15.55
N ALA A 529 -15.24 -1.00 14.52
CA ALA A 529 -16.67 -0.88 14.29
C ALA A 529 -17.47 -1.56 15.42
N GLY A 530 -18.56 -0.94 15.86
CA GLY A 530 -19.42 -1.46 16.92
C GLY A 530 -20.33 -2.59 16.45
N ARG A 531 -20.90 -2.44 15.25
CA ARG A 531 -21.82 -3.38 14.60
C ARG A 531 -21.12 -4.18 13.51
N ARG A 532 -21.65 -5.38 13.24
CA ARG A 532 -21.12 -6.32 12.22
C ARG A 532 -21.27 -5.82 10.78
N ARG A 533 -22.24 -4.94 10.55
CA ARG A 533 -22.60 -4.40 9.24
C ARG A 533 -22.72 -2.88 9.32
N GLY A 534 -22.52 -2.23 8.18
CA GLY A 534 -22.60 -0.78 8.03
C GLY A 534 -21.27 -0.09 8.26
N ALA A 535 -20.86 0.73 7.31
CA ALA A 535 -19.65 1.53 7.44
C ALA A 535 -19.91 2.79 8.29
N ALA A 536 -18.84 3.34 8.85
CA ALA A 536 -18.86 4.65 9.48
C ALA A 536 -17.68 5.49 8.99
N LEU A 537 -17.88 6.80 8.92
CA LEU A 537 -16.84 7.74 8.54
C LEU A 537 -16.07 8.17 9.78
N LEU A 538 -14.75 8.13 9.70
CA LEU A 538 -13.81 8.76 10.63
C LEU A 538 -13.30 10.04 9.95
N GLY A 539 -13.83 11.17 10.41
CA GLY A 539 -13.58 12.50 9.84
C GLY A 539 -12.36 13.19 10.45
N HIS A 540 -12.02 12.87 11.69
CA HIS A 540 -10.88 13.43 12.39
C HIS A 540 -10.46 12.54 13.57
N PHE A 541 -9.16 12.43 13.78
CA PHE A 541 -8.54 11.81 14.94
C PHE A 541 -7.40 12.70 15.41
N GLY A 542 -7.41 13.06 16.70
CA GLY A 542 -6.34 13.83 17.32
C GLY A 542 -6.02 13.33 18.73
N LEU A 543 -4.75 13.46 19.09
CA LEU A 543 -4.21 13.27 20.43
C LEU A 543 -3.44 14.51 20.88
N ALA A 544 -3.62 14.93 22.12
CA ALA A 544 -2.86 16.00 22.78
C ALA A 544 -2.56 15.61 24.22
N THR A 545 -1.62 16.30 24.86
CA THR A 545 -1.32 16.10 26.29
C THR A 545 -1.97 17.19 27.14
N ARG A 546 -2.25 16.86 28.41
CA ARG A 546 -2.66 17.82 29.43
C ARG A 546 -1.96 17.54 30.74
#